data_AF-A0A017HU46-F1
#
_entry.id   AF-A0A017HU46-F1
#
_cell.length_a   1.000
_cell.length_b   1.000
_cell.length_c   1.000
_cell.angle_alpha   90.00
_cell.angle_beta   90.00
_cell.angle_gamma   90.00
#
_symmetry.space_group_name_H-M   'P 1'
#
loop_
_entity.id
_entity.type
_entity.pdbx_description
1 polymer ?
#
loop_
_entity_poly.entity_id
_entity_poly.type
_entity_poly.pdbx_seq_one_letter_code
_entity_poly.pdbx_strand_id
1 'polypeptide(L)'
;MGTPPLVALAFLLGALAPCAWAAHADLSRMKIPNNAVLLLAAVFAVVGLACLPLEGWTLADWGWRWTHLVVVLILGMLLNGAGMMGAGDAKLLAAAAPFVALSDGILALTLFPAMLILCWAVHRLARLTTGPRLVPEWASWTSGRRFPMGVVIAATLLAYLLICATA
;
A
#
# COMPACT_ATOMS: atom_id res chain seq x y z
N MET A 1 -15.31 0.64 12.32
CA MET A 1 -13.94 0.69 11.78
C MET A 1 -13.10 1.55 12.70
N GLY A 2 -11.81 1.25 12.86
CA GLY A 2 -10.93 2.04 13.73
C GLY A 2 -10.51 3.40 13.15
N THR A 3 -10.81 3.66 11.88
CA THR A 3 -10.64 4.96 11.22
C THR A 3 -12.02 5.52 10.86
N PRO A 4 -12.37 6.77 11.27
CA PRO A 4 -13.65 7.37 10.93
C PRO A 4 -13.86 7.52 9.41
N PRO A 5 -15.10 7.45 8.88
CA PRO A 5 -15.35 7.41 7.44
C PRO A 5 -14.80 8.60 6.65
N LEU A 6 -14.98 9.83 7.16
CA LEU A 6 -14.47 11.04 6.48
C LEU A 6 -12.94 11.09 6.44
N VAL A 7 -12.29 10.58 7.49
CA VAL A 7 -10.83 10.51 7.58
C VAL A 7 -10.31 9.44 6.62
N ALA A 8 -10.98 8.28 6.58
CA ALA A 8 -10.67 7.21 5.65
C ALA A 8 -10.83 7.66 4.19
N LEU A 9 -11.86 8.46 3.86
CA LEU A 9 -12.04 9.06 2.55
C LEU A 9 -10.90 10.04 2.20
N ALA A 10 -10.52 10.92 3.13
CA ALA A 10 -9.41 11.86 2.92
C ALA A 10 -8.09 11.11 2.68
N PHE A 11 -7.82 10.07 3.48
CA PHE A 11 -6.68 9.19 3.28
C PHE A 11 -6.73 8.42 1.97
N LEU A 12 -7.90 7.91 1.58
CA LEU A 12 -8.08 7.22 0.30
C LEU A 12 -7.68 8.15 -0.85
N LEU A 13 -8.25 9.36 -0.90
CA LEU A 13 -7.96 10.34 -1.93
C LEU A 13 -6.48 10.73 -1.95
N GLY A 14 -5.87 10.95 -0.79
CA GLY A 14 -4.45 11.27 -0.67
C GLY A 14 -3.53 10.11 -1.10
N ALA A 15 -3.90 8.86 -0.77
CA ALA A 15 -3.08 7.68 -1.05
C ALA A 15 -3.14 7.23 -2.52
N LEU A 16 -4.18 7.60 -3.28
CA LEU A 16 -4.35 7.19 -4.68
C LEU A 16 -3.10 7.47 -5.54
N ALA A 17 -2.59 8.70 -5.50
CA ALA A 17 -1.44 9.11 -6.32
C ALA A 17 -0.14 8.35 -5.97
N PRO A 18 0.35 8.31 -4.71
CA PRO A 18 1.55 7.55 -4.38
C PRO A 18 1.38 6.03 -4.60
N CYS A 19 0.20 5.46 -4.31
CA CYS A 19 -0.08 4.04 -4.58
C CYS A 19 -0.05 3.73 -6.08
N ALA A 20 -0.67 4.55 -6.91
CA ALA A 20 -0.64 4.39 -8.36
C ALA A 20 0.80 4.53 -8.90
N TRP A 21 1.57 5.49 -8.39
CA TRP A 21 2.97 5.66 -8.78
C TRP A 21 3.83 4.45 -8.39
N ALA A 22 3.70 3.96 -7.16
CA ALA A 22 4.39 2.75 -6.69
C ALA A 22 4.02 1.53 -7.53
N ALA A 23 2.72 1.28 -7.74
CA ALA A 23 2.23 0.16 -8.54
C ALA A 23 2.72 0.23 -10.00
N HIS A 24 2.65 1.40 -10.64
CA HIS A 24 3.15 1.60 -11.99
C HIS A 24 4.66 1.38 -12.08
N ALA A 25 5.43 1.91 -11.13
CA ALA A 25 6.88 1.73 -11.11
C ALA A 25 7.29 0.27 -10.88
N ASP A 26 6.54 -0.45 -10.05
CA ASP A 26 6.79 -1.86 -9.79
C ASP A 26 6.43 -2.74 -11.01
N LEU A 27 5.32 -2.44 -11.69
CA LEU A 27 4.96 -3.12 -12.94
C LEU A 27 5.96 -2.86 -14.08
N SER A 28 6.39 -1.61 -14.24
CA SER A 28 7.24 -1.18 -15.36
C SER A 28 8.72 -1.51 -15.15
N ARG A 29 9.22 -1.34 -13.93
CA ARG A 29 10.67 -1.43 -13.63
C ARG A 29 11.01 -2.45 -12.55
N MET A 30 10.03 -3.08 -11.91
CA MET A 30 10.20 -3.97 -10.74
C MET A 30 11.02 -3.28 -9.62
N LYS A 31 10.82 -1.96 -9.48
CA LYS A 31 11.56 -1.09 -8.56
C LYS A 31 10.63 0.01 -8.05
N ILE A 32 10.26 -0.08 -6.78
CA ILE A 32 9.46 0.94 -6.09
C ILE A 32 10.38 2.14 -5.75
N PRO A 33 10.07 3.36 -6.23
CA PRO A 33 10.88 4.54 -5.95
C PRO A 33 10.67 5.01 -4.51
N ASN A 34 11.76 5.35 -3.81
CA ASN A 34 11.69 5.89 -2.45
C ASN A 34 10.78 7.12 -2.36
N ASN A 35 10.73 7.96 -3.41
CA ASN A 35 9.88 9.14 -3.44
C ASN A 35 8.38 8.80 -3.37
N ALA A 36 7.93 7.68 -3.97
CA ALA A 36 6.52 7.26 -3.83
C ALA A 36 6.22 6.81 -2.40
N VAL A 37 7.15 6.11 -1.76
CA VAL A 37 7.03 5.68 -0.36
C VAL A 37 7.00 6.89 0.59
N LEU A 38 7.93 7.83 0.39
CA LEU A 38 8.00 9.07 1.17
C LEU A 38 6.75 9.92 0.96
N LEU A 39 6.23 9.99 -0.26
CA LEU A 39 4.98 10.68 -0.55
C LEU A 39 3.79 10.04 0.18
N LEU A 40 3.71 8.70 0.21
CA LEU A 40 2.66 8.00 0.96
C LEU A 40 2.73 8.30 2.47
N ALA A 41 3.93 8.28 3.05
CA ALA A 41 4.13 8.65 4.45
C ALA A 41 3.80 10.14 4.70
N ALA A 42 4.17 11.03 3.78
CA ALA A 42 3.84 12.46 3.85
C ALA A 42 2.32 12.70 3.76
N VAL A 43 1.60 11.91 2.97
CA VAL A 43 0.12 11.94 2.93
C VAL A 43 -0.44 11.62 4.32
N PHE A 44 0.02 10.56 4.98
CA PHE A 44 -0.44 10.25 6.34
C PHE A 44 -0.13 11.40 7.32
N ALA A 45 1.06 12.00 7.20
CA ALA A 45 1.45 13.13 8.04
C ALA A 45 0.53 14.34 7.85
N VAL A 46 0.43 14.83 6.62
CA VAL A 46 -0.24 16.10 6.32
C VAL A 46 -1.75 15.96 6.35
N VAL A 47 -2.30 14.93 5.70
CA VAL A 47 -3.76 14.70 5.68
C VAL A 47 -4.24 14.31 7.09
N GLY A 48 -3.48 13.48 7.81
CA GLY A 48 -3.85 13.08 9.16
C GLY A 48 -3.89 14.25 10.14
N LEU A 49 -2.96 15.21 10.02
CA LEU A 49 -3.02 16.46 10.80
C LEU A 49 -4.19 17.35 10.35
N ALA A 50 -4.43 17.49 9.05
CA ALA A 50 -5.54 18.28 8.53
C ALA A 50 -6.92 17.71 8.93
N CYS A 51 -7.00 16.42 9.20
CA CYS A 51 -8.21 15.73 9.64
C CYS A 51 -8.47 15.81 11.16
N LEU A 52 -7.59 16.39 11.98
CA LEU A 52 -7.82 16.53 13.44
C LEU A 52 -9.13 17.24 13.84
N PRO A 53 -9.67 18.19 13.05
CA PRO A 53 -10.98 18.78 13.34
C PRO A 53 -12.16 17.84 13.04
N LEU A 54 -11.95 16.72 12.35
CA LEU A 54 -13.00 15.76 12.03
C LEU A 54 -13.33 14.92 13.28
N GLU A 55 -14.62 14.71 13.51
CA GLU A 55 -15.11 13.94 14.66
C GLU A 55 -14.53 12.51 14.65
N GLY A 56 -14.07 12.05 15.82
CA GLY A 56 -13.54 10.70 16.01
C GLY A 56 -12.07 10.49 15.59
N TRP A 57 -11.36 11.54 15.17
CA TRP A 57 -9.93 11.46 14.85
C TRP A 57 -9.10 12.38 15.73
N THR A 58 -8.30 11.80 16.62
CA THR A 58 -7.55 12.57 17.62
C THR A 58 -6.06 12.63 17.32
N LEU A 59 -5.36 13.57 17.98
CA LEU A 59 -3.89 13.64 17.93
C LEU A 59 -3.24 12.37 18.47
N ALA A 60 -3.89 11.69 19.43
CA ALA A 60 -3.43 10.42 19.96
C ALA A 60 -3.54 9.30 18.91
N ASP A 61 -4.65 9.22 18.17
CA ASP A 61 -4.82 8.25 17.08
C ASP A 61 -3.78 8.46 15.98
N TRP A 62 -3.61 9.71 15.54
CA TRP A 62 -2.62 10.06 14.53
C TRP A 62 -1.19 9.77 14.99
N GLY A 63 -0.84 10.18 16.22
CA GLY A 63 0.50 10.02 16.79
C GLY A 63 0.88 8.55 17.01
N TRP A 64 -0.01 7.75 17.59
CA TRP A 64 0.24 6.35 17.87
C TRP A 64 0.47 5.53 16.60
N ARG A 65 -0.26 5.80 15.52
CA ARG A 65 -0.15 5.05 14.25
C ARG A 65 1.21 5.20 13.56
N TRP A 66 2.02 6.21 13.90
CA TRP A 66 3.42 6.26 13.45
C TRP A 66 4.27 5.11 13.98
N THR A 67 3.91 4.54 15.14
CA THR A 67 4.57 3.33 15.66
C THR A 67 4.37 2.14 14.73
N HIS A 68 3.24 2.07 14.01
CA HIS A 68 2.98 1.01 13.04
C HIS A 68 4.02 1.05 11.91
N LEU A 69 4.37 2.24 11.41
CA LEU A 69 5.43 2.39 10.40
C LEU A 69 6.75 1.86 10.93
N VAL A 70 7.16 2.27 12.12
CA VAL A 70 8.44 1.86 12.72
C VAL A 70 8.50 0.35 12.90
N VAL A 71 7.46 -0.25 13.48
CA VAL A 71 7.39 -1.69 13.71
C VAL A 71 7.39 -2.47 12.40
N VAL A 72 6.54 -2.09 11.44
CA VAL A 72 6.47 -2.78 10.14
C VAL A 72 7.76 -2.59 9.34
N LEU A 73 8.45 -1.46 9.46
CA LEU A 73 9.75 -1.24 8.82
C LEU A 73 10.80 -2.18 9.39
N ILE A 74 10.88 -2.31 10.72
CA ILE A 74 11.83 -3.24 11.38
C ILE A 74 11.54 -4.68 10.92
N LEU A 75 10.29 -5.12 10.95
CA LEU A 75 9.90 -6.45 10.48
C LEU A 75 10.24 -6.65 9.00
N GLY A 76 9.96 -5.64 8.15
CA GLY A 76 10.29 -5.66 6.73
C GLY A 76 11.80 -5.73 6.47
N MET A 77 12.62 -5.03 7.26
CA MET A 77 14.08 -5.10 7.19
C MET A 77 14.59 -6.49 7.57
N LEU A 78 14.03 -7.11 8.62
CA LEU A 78 14.38 -8.48 9.02
C LEU A 78 14.03 -9.49 7.92
N LEU A 79 12.83 -9.40 7.35
CA LEU A 79 12.39 -10.26 6.23
C LEU A 79 13.23 -10.03 4.98
N ASN A 80 13.66 -8.80 4.71
CA ASN A 80 14.56 -8.48 3.61
C ASN A 80 15.96 -9.07 3.84
N GLY A 81 16.52 -8.94 5.05
CA GLY A 81 17.79 -9.55 5.43
C GLY A 81 17.78 -11.08 5.35
N ALA A 82 16.61 -11.70 5.59
CA ALA A 82 16.38 -13.14 5.41
C ALA A 82 16.12 -13.56 3.94
N GLY A 83 16.07 -12.61 2.99
CA GLY A 83 15.82 -12.89 1.57
C GLY A 83 14.36 -13.23 1.23
N MET A 84 13.41 -13.00 2.14
CA MET A 84 11.99 -13.33 1.96
C MET A 84 11.17 -12.22 1.29
N MET A 85 11.64 -10.96 1.36
CA MET A 85 10.93 -9.79 0.84
C MET A 85 11.89 -8.79 0.19
N GLY A 86 11.45 -8.10 -0.86
CA GLY A 86 12.21 -7.00 -1.46
C GLY A 86 12.28 -5.78 -0.55
N ALA A 87 13.40 -5.06 -0.57
CA ALA A 87 13.56 -3.83 0.22
C ALA A 87 12.55 -2.74 -0.17
N GLY A 88 12.12 -2.70 -1.44
CA GLY A 88 11.06 -1.79 -1.90
C GLY A 88 9.71 -2.11 -1.27
N ASP A 89 9.32 -3.39 -1.28
CA ASP A 89 8.06 -3.87 -0.71
C ASP A 89 8.00 -3.61 0.79
N ALA A 90 9.10 -3.89 1.51
CA ALA A 90 9.21 -3.64 2.95
C ALA A 90 8.97 -2.15 3.29
N LYS A 91 9.57 -1.24 2.52
CA LYS A 91 9.40 0.20 2.70
C LYS A 91 7.98 0.67 2.38
N LEU A 92 7.40 0.17 1.29
CA LEU A 92 6.02 0.51 0.91
C LEU A 92 5.00 0.01 1.94
N LEU A 93 5.18 -1.23 2.42
CA LEU A 93 4.33 -1.81 3.47
C LEU A 93 4.43 -1.00 4.77
N ALA A 94 5.65 -0.58 5.15
CA ALA A 94 5.85 0.28 6.32
C ALA A 94 5.16 1.64 6.16
N ALA A 95 5.23 2.28 4.99
CA ALA A 95 4.55 3.55 4.74
C ALA A 95 3.01 3.40 4.67
N ALA A 96 2.50 2.23 4.29
CA ALA A 96 1.07 1.92 4.31
C ALA A 96 0.54 1.63 5.72
N ALA A 97 1.39 1.16 6.65
CA ALA A 97 0.97 0.68 7.96
C ALA A 97 0.21 1.71 8.84
N PRO A 98 0.58 3.01 8.89
CA PRO A 98 -0.14 4.00 9.70
C PRO A 98 -1.61 4.21 9.28
N PHE A 99 -1.93 3.96 8.01
CA PHE A 99 -3.29 4.10 7.51
C PHE A 99 -4.23 3.04 8.09
N VAL A 100 -3.70 1.89 8.50
CA VAL A 100 -4.47 0.77 9.05
C VAL A 100 -4.61 0.94 10.56
N ALA A 101 -5.86 1.00 11.04
CA ALA A 101 -6.13 1.00 12.48
C ALA A 101 -5.73 -0.35 13.09
N LEU A 102 -5.17 -0.34 14.30
CA LEU A 102 -4.76 -1.58 14.98
C LEU A 102 -5.96 -2.51 15.23
N SER A 103 -7.13 -1.94 15.55
CA SER A 103 -8.41 -2.68 15.70
C SER A 103 -8.84 -3.41 14.43
N ASP A 104 -8.39 -2.93 13.26
CA ASP A 104 -8.75 -3.48 11.96
C ASP A 104 -7.64 -4.38 11.39
N GLY A 105 -6.63 -4.73 12.20
CA GLY A 105 -5.48 -5.53 11.74
C GLY A 105 -5.87 -6.89 11.15
N ILE A 106 -6.88 -7.56 11.72
CA ILE A 106 -7.41 -8.82 11.18
C ILE A 106 -8.05 -8.61 9.80
N LEU A 107 -8.77 -7.50 9.62
CA LEU A 107 -9.35 -7.15 8.32
C LEU A 107 -8.24 -6.94 7.28
N ALA A 108 -7.20 -6.17 7.60
CA ALA A 108 -6.09 -5.95 6.68
C ALA A 108 -5.35 -7.27 6.34
N LEU A 109 -5.11 -8.12 7.33
CA LEU A 109 -4.46 -9.43 7.14
C LEU A 109 -5.29 -10.39 6.30
N THR A 110 -6.62 -10.38 6.42
CA THR A 110 -7.51 -11.22 5.62
C THR A 110 -7.78 -10.65 4.22
N LEU A 111 -7.74 -9.33 4.06
CA LEU A 111 -7.88 -8.64 2.78
C LEU A 111 -6.66 -8.84 1.87
N PHE A 112 -5.46 -8.94 2.44
CA PHE A 112 -4.21 -9.05 1.68
C PHE A 112 -4.16 -10.29 0.76
N PRO A 113 -4.45 -11.53 1.21
CA PRO A 113 -4.50 -12.69 0.33
C PRO A 113 -5.53 -12.57 -0.80
N ALA A 114 -6.69 -11.97 -0.54
CA ALA A 114 -7.72 -11.75 -1.56
C ALA A 114 -7.22 -10.80 -2.65
N MET A 115 -6.57 -9.70 -2.26
CA MET A 115 -5.96 -8.75 -3.19
C MET A 115 -4.77 -9.36 -3.94
N LEU A 116 -3.97 -10.21 -3.28
CA LEU A 116 -2.87 -10.92 -3.91
C LEU A 116 -3.37 -11.79 -5.06
N ILE A 117 -4.39 -12.62 -4.81
CA ILE A 117 -4.99 -13.50 -5.84
C ILE A 117 -5.56 -12.66 -6.98
N LEU A 118 -6.30 -11.59 -6.67
CA LEU A 118 -6.91 -10.72 -7.67
C LEU A 118 -5.86 -10.03 -8.54
N CYS A 119 -4.89 -9.34 -7.94
CA CYS A 119 -3.83 -8.64 -8.68
C CYS A 119 -2.97 -9.61 -9.48
N TRP A 120 -2.67 -10.80 -8.93
CA TRP A 120 -1.94 -11.84 -9.65
C TRP A 120 -2.72 -12.33 -10.87
N ALA A 121 -4.02 -12.62 -10.72
CA ALA A 121 -4.87 -13.09 -11.81
C ALA A 121 -4.99 -12.03 -12.92
N VAL A 122 -5.22 -10.77 -12.55
CA VAL A 122 -5.30 -9.63 -13.49
C VAL A 122 -3.98 -9.44 -14.22
N HIS A 123 -2.85 -9.43 -13.51
CA HIS A 123 -1.52 -9.31 -14.13
C HIS A 123 -1.23 -10.49 -15.06
N ARG A 124 -1.56 -11.71 -14.64
CA ARG A 124 -1.37 -12.91 -15.45
C ARG A 124 -2.20 -12.86 -16.74
N LEU A 125 -3.45 -12.44 -16.65
CA LEU A 125 -4.32 -12.26 -17.82
C LEU A 125 -3.77 -11.18 -18.75
N ALA A 126 -3.40 -10.02 -18.22
CA ALA A 126 -2.79 -8.93 -19.00
C ALA A 126 -1.51 -9.39 -19.71
N ARG A 127 -0.63 -10.12 -19.01
CA ARG A 127 0.61 -10.67 -19.56
C ARG A 127 0.37 -11.66 -20.70
N LEU A 128 -0.70 -12.46 -20.64
CA LEU A 128 -1.04 -13.45 -21.67
C LEU A 128 -1.80 -12.85 -22.87
N THR A 129 -2.31 -11.62 -22.75
CA THR A 129 -3.20 -11.01 -23.74
C THR A 129 -2.56 -9.77 -24.37
N THR A 130 -2.89 -8.58 -23.87
CA THR A 130 -2.55 -7.30 -24.50
C THR A 130 -1.39 -6.57 -23.85
N GLY A 131 -1.03 -6.90 -22.60
CA GLY A 131 0.00 -6.20 -21.82
C GLY A 131 1.32 -6.04 -22.57
N PRO A 132 1.96 -7.13 -23.04
CA PRO A 132 3.21 -7.05 -23.80
C PRO A 132 3.08 -6.36 -25.17
N ARG A 133 1.86 -6.17 -25.70
CA ARG A 133 1.63 -5.45 -26.96
C ARG A 133 1.46 -3.95 -26.73
N LEU A 134 0.86 -3.55 -25.62
CA LEU A 134 0.57 -2.15 -25.28
C LEU A 134 1.77 -1.45 -24.63
N VAL A 135 2.47 -2.16 -23.75
CA VAL A 135 3.61 -1.64 -22.99
C VAL A 135 4.73 -2.69 -22.97
N PRO A 136 5.35 -2.97 -24.13
CA PRO A 136 6.36 -4.03 -24.29
C PRO A 136 7.59 -3.84 -23.40
N GLU A 137 7.88 -2.60 -23.00
CA GLU A 137 9.05 -2.21 -22.22
C GLU A 137 8.97 -2.56 -20.73
N TRP A 138 7.79 -2.97 -20.23
CA TRP A 138 7.61 -3.28 -18.81
C TRP A 138 8.32 -4.58 -18.40
N ALA A 139 9.16 -4.47 -17.37
CA ALA A 139 9.96 -5.57 -16.85
C ALA A 139 9.12 -6.72 -16.27
N SER A 140 7.91 -6.44 -15.75
CA SER A 140 7.07 -7.47 -15.12
C SER A 140 6.56 -8.56 -16.09
N TRP A 141 6.66 -8.35 -17.41
CA TRP A 141 6.30 -9.37 -18.40
C TRP A 141 7.34 -10.48 -18.54
N THR A 142 8.61 -10.15 -18.30
CA THR A 142 9.76 -11.04 -18.54
C THR A 142 10.55 -11.36 -17.27
N SER A 143 10.11 -10.88 -16.10
CA SER A 143 10.73 -11.06 -14.78
C SER A 143 10.68 -12.49 -14.20
N GLY A 144 10.35 -13.49 -15.02
CA GLY A 144 10.32 -14.90 -14.65
C GLY A 144 9.25 -15.21 -13.60
N ARG A 145 9.69 -15.66 -12.41
CA ARG A 145 8.84 -15.99 -11.25
C ARG A 145 8.57 -14.79 -10.33
N ARG A 146 9.24 -13.65 -10.55
CA ARG A 146 9.03 -12.46 -9.72
C ARG A 146 7.71 -11.78 -10.10
N PHE A 147 6.96 -11.41 -9.07
CA PHE A 147 5.67 -10.74 -9.20
C PHE A 147 5.76 -9.37 -8.50
N PRO A 148 5.22 -8.29 -9.11
CA PRO A 148 5.27 -6.94 -8.54
C PRO A 148 4.34 -6.81 -7.32
N MET A 149 4.87 -7.08 -6.14
CA MET A 149 4.13 -7.07 -4.87
C MET A 149 3.65 -5.67 -4.47
N GLY A 150 4.28 -4.60 -4.98
CA GLY A 150 3.86 -3.23 -4.73
C GLY A 150 2.44 -2.95 -5.22
N VAL A 151 1.99 -3.63 -6.28
CA VAL A 151 0.60 -3.54 -6.76
C VAL A 151 -0.37 -4.09 -5.71
N VAL A 152 -0.03 -5.20 -5.07
CA VAL A 152 -0.86 -5.83 -4.04
C VAL A 152 -0.92 -4.95 -2.81
N ILE A 153 0.22 -4.47 -2.32
CA ILE A 153 0.29 -3.60 -1.13
C ILE A 153 -0.56 -2.34 -1.36
N ALA A 154 -0.41 -1.70 -2.52
CA ALA A 154 -1.20 -0.54 -2.92
C ALA A 154 -2.71 -0.87 -3.00
N ALA A 155 -3.08 -1.96 -3.67
CA ALA A 155 -4.48 -2.37 -3.81
C ALA A 155 -5.12 -2.71 -2.45
N THR A 156 -4.42 -3.43 -1.57
CA THR A 156 -4.89 -3.74 -0.22
C THR A 156 -5.13 -2.48 0.59
N LEU A 157 -4.19 -1.52 0.56
CA LEU A 157 -4.37 -0.25 1.27
C LEU A 157 -5.59 0.51 0.77
N LEU A 158 -5.73 0.67 -0.55
CA LEU A 158 -6.85 1.41 -1.14
C LEU A 158 -8.19 0.70 -0.89
N ALA A 159 -8.23 -0.63 -0.96
CA ALA A 159 -9.45 -1.40 -0.65
C ALA A 159 -9.83 -1.29 0.83
N TYR A 160 -8.85 -1.36 1.75
CA TYR A 160 -9.09 -1.15 3.18
C TYR A 160 -9.67 0.24 3.44
N LEU A 161 -9.05 1.30 2.89
CA LEU A 161 -9.50 2.67 3.06
C LEU A 161 -10.90 2.90 2.46
N LEU A 162 -11.20 2.27 1.32
CA LEU A 162 -12.54 2.29 0.73
C LEU A 162 -13.58 1.65 1.64
N ILE A 163 -13.28 0.46 2.19
CA ILE A 163 -14.17 -0.21 3.15
C ILE A 163 -14.43 0.68 4.37
N CYS A 164 -13.39 1.30 4.92
CA CYS A 164 -13.54 2.22 6.05
C CYS A 164 -14.32 3.50 5.72
N ALA A 165 -14.21 4.01 4.50
CA ALA A 165 -14.95 5.19 4.06
C ALA A 165 -16.45 4.93 3.86
N THR A 166 -16.85 3.67 3.66
CA THR A 166 -18.25 3.28 3.39
C THR A 166 -18.96 2.57 4.55
N ALA A 167 -18.26 2.32 5.66
CA ALA A 167 -18.77 1.61 6.83
C ALA A 167 -19.23 2.58 7.92
#